data_AF-J9C0R3-F1
#
_entry.id   AF-J9C0R3-F1
#
_cell.length_a   1.000
_cell.length_b   1.000
_cell.length_c   1.000
_cell.angle_alpha   90.00
_cell.angle_beta   90.00
_cell.angle_gamma   90.00
#
_symmetry.space_group_name_H-M   'P 1'
#
loop_
_entity.id
_entity.type
_entity.pdbx_description
1 polymer ?
#
loop_
_entity_poly.entity_id
_entity_poly.type
_entity_poly.pdbx_seq_one_letter_code
_entity_poly.pdbx_strand_id
1 'polypeptide(L)'
;MGETLRAEELINRGINVSKEIDNKEYLHRFLILEQMNKLSNTNELEKVVIEGIQYFEQNNLLDAVYEYTEKLAIRFHEENNYRKASEYFYQSTVSQKKSMEKGALK
;
A
#
# COMPACT_ATOMS: atom_id res chain seq x y z
N MET A 1 -18.47 8.43 -12.83
CA MET A 1 -17.53 9.18 -13.69
C MET A 1 -17.00 10.45 -13.02
N GLY A 2 -17.84 11.31 -12.42
CA GLY A 2 -17.35 12.53 -11.74
C GLY A 2 -16.49 12.30 -10.48
N GLU A 3 -16.79 11.26 -9.70
CA GLU A 3 -16.07 10.95 -8.45
C GLU A 3 -14.62 10.49 -8.69
N THR A 4 -14.38 9.70 -9.74
CA THR A 4 -13.05 9.20 -10.12
C THR A 4 -12.11 10.35 -10.53
N LEU A 5 -12.62 11.33 -11.27
CA LEU A 5 -11.85 12.52 -11.67
C LEU A 5 -11.48 13.38 -10.46
N ARG A 6 -12.42 13.54 -9.52
CA ARG A 6 -12.16 14.28 -8.27
C ARG A 6 -11.15 13.55 -7.39
N ALA A 7 -11.20 12.23 -7.32
CA ALA A 7 -10.21 11.43 -6.61
C ALA A 7 -8.82 11.59 -7.23
N GLU A 8 -8.71 11.51 -8.55
CA GLU A 8 -7.45 11.70 -9.28
C GLU A 8 -6.84 13.08 -9.02
N GLU A 9 -7.63 14.16 -9.05
CA GLU A 9 -7.16 15.51 -8.74
C GLU A 9 -6.59 15.60 -7.31
N LEU A 10 -7.31 15.06 -6.32
CA LEU A 10 -6.89 15.07 -4.93
C LEU A 10 -5.62 14.24 -4.69
N ILE A 11 -5.51 13.08 -5.36
CA ILE A 11 -4.33 12.21 -5.30
C ILE A 11 -3.11 12.95 -5.88
N ASN A 12 -3.27 13.54 -7.08
CA ASN A 12 -2.19 14.30 -7.73
C ASN A 12 -1.72 15.48 -6.88
N ARG A 13 -2.66 16.20 -6.26
CA ARG A 13 -2.32 17.26 -5.30
C ARG A 13 -1.56 16.71 -4.08
N GLY A 14 -1.99 15.57 -3.53
CA GLY A 14 -1.31 14.89 -2.43
C GLY A 14 0.13 14.49 -2.77
N ILE A 15 0.36 13.97 -3.98
CA ILE A 15 1.69 13.64 -4.50
C ILE A 15 2.56 14.90 -4.58
N ASN A 16 2.05 15.98 -5.16
CA ASN A 16 2.81 17.22 -5.33
C ASN A 16 3.21 17.83 -3.99
N VAL A 17 2.27 17.95 -3.06
CA VAL A 17 2.56 18.46 -1.70
C VAL A 17 3.58 17.57 -1.00
N SER A 18 3.42 16.24 -1.08
CA SER A 18 4.36 15.30 -0.45
C SER A 18 5.79 15.44 -0.98
N LYS A 19 5.95 15.71 -2.29
CA LYS A 19 7.25 16.01 -2.90
C LYS A 19 7.81 17.36 -2.44
N GLU A 20 6.98 18.39 -2.39
CA GLU A 20 7.38 19.75 -1.98
C GLU A 20 7.93 19.80 -0.55
N ILE A 21 7.36 19.01 0.36
CA ILE A 21 7.77 18.96 1.78
C ILE A 21 8.70 17.77 2.10
N ASP A 22 9.16 17.02 1.09
CA ASP A 22 9.95 15.77 1.22
C ASP A 22 9.35 14.73 2.19
N ASN A 23 8.00 14.63 2.21
CA ASN A 23 7.31 13.62 3.03
C ASN A 23 7.20 12.31 2.26
N LYS A 24 8.25 11.49 2.39
CA LYS A 24 8.38 10.19 1.69
C LYS A 24 7.30 9.19 2.09
N GLU A 25 6.86 9.18 3.35
CA GLU A 25 5.80 8.26 3.78
C GLU A 25 4.51 8.54 2.99
N TYR A 26 4.05 9.79 2.99
CA TYR A 26 2.83 10.15 2.27
C TYR A 26 2.99 10.04 0.77
N LEU A 27 4.18 10.31 0.23
CA LEU A 27 4.48 10.08 -1.19
C LEU A 27 4.21 8.62 -1.58
N HIS A 28 4.74 7.65 -0.84
CA HIS A 28 4.49 6.23 -1.13
C HIS A 28 3.00 5.87 -1.00
N ARG A 29 2.31 6.36 0.03
CA ARG A 29 0.86 6.13 0.22
C ARG A 29 0.03 6.66 -0.95
N PHE A 30 0.34 7.87 -1.43
CA PHE A 30 -0.37 8.46 -2.56
C PHE A 30 -0.06 7.77 -3.88
N LEU A 31 1.18 7.32 -4.13
CA LEU A 31 1.52 6.55 -5.33
C LEU A 31 0.76 5.21 -5.38
N ILE A 32 0.64 4.52 -4.25
CA ILE A 32 -0.18 3.29 -4.15
C ILE A 32 -1.65 3.62 -4.41
N LEU A 33 -2.19 4.67 -3.77
CA LEU A 33 -3.58 5.10 -3.95
C LEU A 33 -3.88 5.49 -5.40
N GLU A 34 -2.94 6.11 -6.09
CA GLU A 34 -3.04 6.45 -7.51
C GLU A 34 -3.25 5.19 -8.37
N GLN A 35 -2.44 4.15 -8.15
CA GLN A 35 -2.59 2.87 -8.88
C GLN A 35 -3.90 2.15 -8.55
N MET A 36 -4.35 2.24 -7.29
CA MET A 36 -5.65 1.70 -6.91
C MET A 36 -6.81 2.43 -7.61
N ASN A 37 -6.72 3.76 -7.74
CA ASN A 37 -7.74 4.60 -8.39
C ASN A 37 -7.79 4.42 -9.91
N LYS A 38 -6.64 4.19 -10.56
CA LYS A 38 -6.54 3.92 -12.00
C LYS A 38 -7.12 2.55 -12.41
N LEU A 39 -7.59 1.74 -11.44
CA LEU A 39 -7.98 0.35 -11.65
C LEU A 39 -6.90 -0.44 -12.41
N SER A 40 -5.63 -0.12 -12.14
CA SER A 40 -4.49 -0.79 -12.73
C SER A 40 -4.56 -2.30 -12.45
N ASN A 41 -4.03 -3.10 -13.37
CA ASN A 41 -3.89 -4.53 -13.14
C ASN A 41 -3.02 -4.77 -11.89
N THR A 42 -3.23 -5.89 -11.21
CA THR A 42 -2.62 -6.15 -9.90
C THR A 42 -1.09 -6.20 -9.95
N ASN A 43 -0.47 -6.56 -11.09
CA ASN A 43 0.99 -6.55 -11.22
C ASN A 43 1.57 -5.12 -11.26
N GLU A 44 0.88 -4.13 -11.84
CA GLU A 44 1.33 -2.73 -11.78
C GLU A 44 1.16 -2.14 -10.38
N LEU A 45 0.07 -2.48 -9.69
CA LEU A 45 -0.10 -2.12 -8.28
C LEU A 45 1.00 -2.75 -7.41
N GLU A 46 1.32 -4.02 -7.64
CA GLU A 46 2.34 -4.77 -6.90
C GLU A 46 3.71 -4.07 -6.94
N LYS A 47 4.15 -3.58 -8.10
CA LYS A 47 5.42 -2.87 -8.23
C LYS A 47 5.49 -1.66 -7.30
N VAL A 48 4.46 -0.81 -7.31
CA VAL A 48 4.40 0.40 -6.50
C VAL A 48 4.28 0.07 -5.00
N VAL A 49 3.53 -0.98 -4.67
CA VAL A 49 3.40 -1.45 -3.29
C VAL A 49 4.72 -2.01 -2.75
N ILE A 50 5.51 -2.75 -3.54
CA ILE A 50 6.82 -3.27 -3.12
C ILE A 50 7.78 -2.12 -2.77
N GLU A 51 7.84 -1.08 -3.60
CA GLU A 51 8.64 0.12 -3.31
C GLU A 51 8.19 0.79 -2.00
N GLY A 52 6.88 0.92 -1.78
CA GLY A 52 6.32 1.43 -0.54
C GLY A 52 6.68 0.57 0.67
N ILE A 53 6.52 -0.76 0.57
CA ILE A 53 6.84 -1.72 1.64
C ILE A 53 8.30 -1.59 2.06
N GLN A 54 9.24 -1.50 1.11
CA GLN A 54 10.66 -1.32 1.45
C GLN A 54 10.89 -0.08 2.33
N TYR A 55 10.26 1.04 1.98
CA TYR A 55 10.32 2.25 2.79
C TYR A 55 9.64 2.07 4.15
N PHE A 56 8.43 1.48 4.19
CA PHE A 56 7.66 1.31 5.42
C PHE A 56 8.36 0.38 6.41
N GLU A 57 8.98 -0.72 5.95
CA GLU A 57 9.76 -1.62 6.79
C GLU A 57 10.98 -0.91 7.39
N GLN A 58 11.75 -0.16 6.57
CA GLN A 58 12.91 0.60 7.04
C GLN A 58 12.55 1.65 8.11
N ASN A 59 11.34 2.21 8.03
CA ASN A 59 10.85 3.22 8.97
C ASN A 59 9.96 2.63 10.08
N ASN A 60 9.87 1.30 10.19
CA ASN A 60 9.09 0.59 11.21
C ASN A 60 7.59 0.98 11.23
N LEU A 61 7.04 1.21 10.03
CA LEU A 61 5.64 1.54 9.76
C LEU A 61 4.84 0.26 9.44
N LEU A 62 4.83 -0.67 10.40
CA LEU A 62 4.27 -2.03 10.20
C LEU A 62 2.77 -2.04 9.86
N ASP A 63 2.03 -1.02 10.29
CA ASP A 63 0.62 -0.86 9.93
C ASP A 63 0.43 -0.69 8.41
N ALA A 64 1.29 0.11 7.78
CA ALA A 64 1.27 0.27 6.33
C ALA A 64 1.69 -1.02 5.61
N VAL A 65 2.67 -1.75 6.16
CA VAL A 65 3.11 -3.02 5.58
C VAL A 65 1.96 -4.04 5.58
N TYR A 66 1.27 -4.24 6.71
CA TYR A 66 0.17 -5.21 6.74
C TYR A 66 -1.00 -4.76 5.85
N GLU A 67 -1.34 -3.46 5.84
CA GLU A 67 -2.46 -2.93 5.06
C GLU A 67 -2.25 -3.18 3.56
N TYR A 68 -1.09 -2.82 3.02
CA TYR A 68 -0.86 -2.91 1.58
C TYR A 68 -0.59 -4.34 1.10
N THR A 69 0.02 -5.18 1.94
CA THR A 69 0.15 -6.62 1.64
C THR A 69 -1.21 -7.33 1.67
N GLU A 70 -2.11 -6.99 2.60
CA GLU A 70 -3.48 -7.53 2.62
C GLU A 70 -4.25 -7.16 1.35
N LYS A 71 -4.18 -5.90 0.92
CA LYS A 71 -4.81 -5.43 -0.32
C LYS A 71 -4.32 -6.19 -1.56
N LEU A 72 -3.01 -6.43 -1.67
CA LEU A 72 -2.46 -7.27 -2.74
C LEU A 72 -2.94 -8.71 -2.65
N ALA A 73 -2.96 -9.28 -1.44
CA ALA A 73 -3.40 -10.65 -1.22
C ALA A 73 -4.84 -10.87 -1.70
N ILE A 74 -5.74 -9.96 -1.33
CA ILE A 74 -7.15 -9.99 -1.75
C ILE A 74 -7.26 -9.89 -3.28
N ARG A 75 -6.60 -8.92 -3.92
CA ARG A 75 -6.66 -8.77 -5.38
C ARG A 75 -6.12 -9.99 -6.12
N PHE A 76 -4.97 -10.54 -5.70
CA PHE A 76 -4.45 -11.76 -6.29
C PHE A 76 -5.36 -12.96 -6.04
N HIS A 77 -6.08 -13.01 -4.92
CA HIS A 77 -7.07 -14.05 -4.65
C HIS A 77 -8.26 -13.94 -5.61
N GLU A 78 -8.80 -12.74 -5.81
CA GLU A 78 -9.88 -12.44 -6.76
C GLU A 78 -9.50 -12.80 -8.20
N GLU A 79 -8.20 -12.67 -8.54
CA GLU A 79 -7.63 -13.06 -9.84
C GLU A 79 -7.29 -14.55 -9.95
N ASN A 80 -7.62 -15.38 -8.95
CA ASN A 80 -7.25 -16.80 -8.84
C ASN A 80 -5.74 -17.07 -8.79
N ASN A 81 -4.92 -16.05 -8.52
CA ASN A 81 -3.49 -16.18 -8.29
C ASN A 81 -3.22 -16.54 -6.82
N TYR A 82 -3.65 -17.74 -6.43
CA TYR A 82 -3.62 -18.21 -5.05
C TYR A 82 -2.21 -18.30 -4.46
N ARG A 83 -1.19 -18.50 -5.30
CA ARG A 83 0.21 -18.51 -4.85
C ARG A 83 0.61 -17.15 -4.30
N LYS A 84 0.49 -16.08 -5.12
CA LYS A 84 0.83 -14.73 -4.67
C LYS A 84 -0.10 -14.27 -3.54
N ALA A 85 -1.39 -14.61 -3.61
CA ALA A 85 -2.32 -14.32 -2.54
C ALA A 85 -1.85 -14.89 -1.20
N SER A 86 -1.44 -16.16 -1.17
CA SER A 86 -0.91 -16.82 0.02
C SER A 86 0.36 -16.16 0.54
N GLU A 87 1.31 -15.85 -0.35
CA GLU A 87 2.57 -15.17 -0.02
C GLU A 87 2.30 -13.81 0.67
N TYR A 88 1.40 -12.99 0.10
CA TYR A 88 1.04 -11.68 0.67
C TYR A 88 0.19 -11.78 1.94
N PHE A 89 -0.72 -12.75 2.06
CA PHE A 89 -1.47 -12.98 3.31
C PHE A 89 -0.53 -13.36 4.47
N TYR A 90 0.48 -14.19 4.20
CA TYR A 90 1.49 -14.53 5.19
C TYR A 90 2.25 -13.27 5.65
N GLN A 91 2.74 -12.45 4.70
CA GLN A 91 3.46 -11.23 5.02
C GLN A 91 2.58 -10.25 5.83
N SER A 92 1.32 -10.06 5.43
CA SER A 92 0.36 -9.23 6.16
C SER A 92 0.18 -9.70 7.60
N THR A 93 -0.06 -11.00 7.79
CA THR A 93 -0.25 -11.61 9.12
C THR A 93 0.97 -11.43 10.01
N VAL A 94 2.18 -11.61 9.47
CA VAL A 94 3.44 -11.43 10.22
C VAL A 94 3.62 -9.96 10.63
N SER A 95 3.36 -9.01 9.72
CA SER A 95 3.48 -7.58 10.00
C SER A 95 2.45 -7.08 11.02
N GLN A 96 1.21 -7.57 10.93
CA GLN A 96 0.15 -7.25 11.89
C GLN A 96 0.53 -7.72 13.31
N LYS A 97 0.99 -8.96 13.46
CA LYS A 97 1.45 -9.50 14.77
C LYS A 97 2.54 -8.64 15.37
N LYS A 98 3.57 -8.31 14.59
CA LYS A 98 4.66 -7.43 15.03
C LYS A 98 4.17 -6.03 15.43
N SER A 99 3.20 -5.47 14.70
CA SER A 99 2.61 -4.16 15.03
C SER A 99 1.86 -4.21 16.37
N MET A 100 1.07 -5.26 16.59
CA MET A 100 0.34 -5.47 17.85
C MET A 100 1.28 -5.64 19.05
N GLU A 101 2.33 -6.45 18.91
CA GLU A 101 3.35 -6.64 19.95
C GLU A 101 4.01 -5.31 20.33
N LYS A 102 4.38 -4.49 19.34
CA LYS A 102 4.92 -3.14 19.57
C LYS A 102 3.92 -2.22 20.28
N GLY A 103 2.64 -2.29 19.92
CA GLY A 103 1.58 -1.51 20.56
C GLY A 103 1.35 -1.90 22.02
N ALA A 104 1.48 -3.19 22.36
CA ALA A 104 1.32 -3.72 23.70
C ALA A 104 2.50 -3.43 24.65
N LEU A 105 3.67 -3.05 24.11
CA LEU A 105 4.86 -2.67 24.87
C LEU A 105 4.89 -1.17 25.27
N LYS A 106 3.86 -0.40 24.90
CA LYS A 106 3.73 1.03 25.22
C LYS A 106 3.00 1.28 26.53
#